data_AF-A0A3M1UBS5-F1
#
_entry.id   AF-A0A3M1UBS5-F1
#
_cell.length_a   1.000
_cell.length_b   1.000
_cell.length_c   1.000
_cell.angle_alpha   90.00
_cell.angle_beta   90.00
_cell.angle_gamma   90.00
#
_symmetry.space_group_name_H-M   'P 1'
#
loop_
_entity.id
_entity.type
_entity.pdbx_description
1 polymer ?
#
loop_
_entity_poly.entity_id
_entity_poly.type
_entity_poly.pdbx_seq_one_letter_code
_entity_poly.pdbx_strand_id
1 'polypeptide(L)'
;MITPIEIRQQSFNREFRGYDRVEVDAFLNEVSKVLEKQLEINRALKEELEKVQASYNTLKEVENMLHKTLIQAEQSSKTTVENARQKAELKIREAEARAREIIQEGVESRNRTEKEIRELESRRDEILMQMQVFLKTQLDRLDAFNYKELPAHANGVDKRLLTDSLFGAKENGHKNGHENGHKSLMEDILEEL
;
A
#
# COMPACT_ATOMS: atom_id res chain seq x y z
N MET A 1 -5.82 78.24 19.62
CA MET A 1 -4.59 78.53 18.88
C MET A 1 -4.84 79.77 18.06
N ILE A 2 -3.87 80.67 17.95
CA ILE A 2 -4.02 81.87 17.13
C ILE A 2 -3.81 81.47 15.67
N THR A 3 -4.72 81.88 14.79
CA THR A 3 -4.66 81.63 13.35
C THR A 3 -3.88 82.74 12.64
N PRO A 4 -3.32 82.49 11.45
CA PRO A 4 -2.63 83.52 10.69
C PRO A 4 -3.49 84.77 10.38
N ILE A 5 -4.80 84.58 10.22
CA ILE A 5 -5.76 85.68 10.03
C ILE A 5 -5.93 86.50 11.32
N GLU A 6 -5.98 85.85 12.49
CA GLU A 6 -6.03 86.53 13.78
C GLU A 6 -4.74 87.32 14.05
N ILE A 7 -3.57 86.82 13.64
CA ILE A 7 -2.29 87.58 13.73
C ILE A 7 -2.34 88.85 12.87
N ARG A 8 -2.87 88.77 11.64
CA ARG A 8 -2.99 89.95 10.75
C ARG A 8 -4.00 90.97 11.24
N GLN A 9 -5.02 90.54 11.97
CA GLN A 9 -6.09 91.40 12.47
C GLN A 9 -5.84 91.90 13.90
N GLN A 10 -4.75 91.47 14.54
CA GLN A 10 -4.43 91.83 15.91
C GLN A 10 -4.10 93.33 16.02
N SER A 11 -4.84 94.04 16.87
CA SER A 11 -4.60 95.46 17.18
C SER A 11 -4.04 95.64 18.59
N PHE A 12 -3.09 96.55 18.76
CA PHE A 12 -2.49 96.89 20.06
C PHE A 12 -2.91 98.28 20.55
N ASN A 13 -3.05 98.43 21.88
CA ASN A 13 -3.33 99.70 22.55
C ASN A 13 -2.18 100.69 22.37
N ARG A 14 -2.50 102.00 22.34
CA ARG A 14 -1.50 103.08 22.20
C ARG A 14 -1.08 103.58 23.58
N GLU A 15 0.21 103.63 23.85
CA GLU A 15 0.79 104.25 25.04
C GLU A 15 1.89 105.27 24.65
N PHE A 16 2.18 106.22 25.54
CA PHE A 16 3.07 107.38 25.27
C PHE A 16 4.52 106.99 24.94
N ARG A 17 4.91 105.74 25.19
CA ARG A 17 6.17 105.11 24.74
C ARG A 17 5.85 103.69 24.26
N GLY A 18 6.17 103.36 23.01
CA GLY A 18 5.89 102.05 22.43
C GLY A 18 6.61 101.82 21.10
N TYR A 19 6.47 100.61 20.56
CA TYR A 19 7.04 100.21 19.27
C TYR A 19 6.38 100.95 18.10
N ASP A 20 7.13 101.12 17.00
CA ASP A 20 6.58 101.69 15.76
C ASP A 20 5.51 100.76 15.18
N ARG A 21 4.35 101.34 14.87
CA ARG A 21 3.21 100.62 14.30
C ARG A 21 3.52 100.02 12.93
N VAL A 22 4.24 100.74 12.08
CA VAL A 22 4.54 100.26 10.72
C VAL A 22 5.44 99.04 10.78
N GLU A 23 6.44 99.06 11.67
CA GLU A 23 7.36 97.95 11.88
C GLU A 23 6.65 96.74 12.51
N VAL A 24 5.79 96.97 13.51
CA VAL A 24 4.98 95.90 14.12
C VAL A 24 4.03 95.27 13.12
N ASP A 25 3.33 96.06 12.30
CA ASP A 25 2.41 95.54 11.27
C ASP A 25 3.16 94.73 10.20
N ALA A 26 4.36 95.18 9.79
CA ALA A 26 5.22 94.41 8.88
C ALA A 26 5.65 93.07 9.50
N PHE A 27 6.04 93.07 10.78
CA PHE A 27 6.42 91.87 11.51
C PHE A 27 5.23 90.89 11.67
N LEU A 28 4.04 91.37 12.05
CA LEU A 28 2.83 90.53 12.15
C LEU A 28 2.48 89.87 10.81
N ASN A 29 2.64 90.59 9.70
CA ASN A 29 2.44 90.03 8.37
C ASN A 29 3.45 88.92 8.05
N GLU A 30 4.71 89.10 8.41
CA GLU A 30 5.75 88.10 8.18
C GLU A 30 5.54 86.86 9.07
N VAL A 31 5.22 87.06 10.35
CA VAL A 31 4.87 85.97 11.29
C VAL A 31 3.64 85.21 10.79
N SER A 32 2.61 85.91 10.30
CA SER A 32 1.42 85.29 9.72
C SER A 32 1.76 84.39 8.53
N LYS A 33 2.61 84.85 7.60
CA LYS A 33 3.06 84.03 6.45
C LYS A 33 3.85 82.81 6.88
N VAL A 34 4.76 82.95 7.84
CA VAL A 34 5.54 81.82 8.38
C VAL A 34 4.61 80.81 9.04
N LEU A 35 3.61 81.26 9.81
CA LEU A 35 2.63 80.40 10.44
C LEU A 35 1.75 79.67 9.40
N GLU A 36 1.28 80.34 8.34
CA GLU A 36 0.56 79.71 7.23
C GLU A 36 1.36 78.58 6.62
N LYS A 37 2.62 78.85 6.25
CA LYS A 37 3.52 77.86 5.68
C LYS A 37 3.73 76.67 6.62
N GLN A 38 3.90 76.93 7.91
CA GLN A 38 4.11 75.88 8.90
C GLN A 38 2.86 75.01 9.10
N LEU A 39 1.67 75.61 9.06
CA LEU A 39 0.41 74.88 9.12
C LEU A 39 0.19 74.00 7.87
N GLU A 40 0.54 74.50 6.69
CA GLU A 40 0.47 73.75 5.43
C GLU A 40 1.42 72.55 5.46
N ILE A 41 2.68 72.74 5.87
CA ILE A 41 3.66 71.66 6.02
C ILE A 41 3.18 70.64 7.07
N ASN A 42 2.65 71.10 8.21
CA ASN A 42 2.14 70.21 9.25
C ASN A 42 0.97 69.36 8.75
N ARG A 43 0.08 69.95 7.95
CA ARG A 43 -1.03 69.24 7.33
C ARG A 43 -0.53 68.19 6.33
N ALA A 44 0.39 68.57 5.44
CA ALA A 44 0.97 67.64 4.46
C ALA A 44 1.68 66.45 5.14
N LEU A 45 2.48 66.72 6.18
CA LEU A 45 3.15 65.69 6.98
C LEU A 45 2.16 64.76 7.69
N LYS A 46 1.05 65.29 8.22
CA LYS A 46 0.00 64.45 8.84
C LYS A 46 -0.68 63.56 7.82
N GLU A 47 -1.03 64.10 6.66
CA GLU A 47 -1.64 63.32 5.57
C GLU A 47 -0.69 62.22 5.07
N GLU A 48 0.62 62.49 4.96
CA GLU A 48 1.62 61.49 4.61
C GLU A 48 1.80 60.43 5.70
N LEU A 49 1.86 60.85 6.97
CA LEU A 49 1.95 59.94 8.11
C LEU A 49 0.76 58.98 8.15
N GLU A 50 -0.46 59.48 7.97
CA GLU A 50 -1.66 58.64 7.92
C GLU A 50 -1.61 57.61 6.79
N LYS A 51 -1.14 57.99 5.60
CA LYS A 51 -0.96 57.07 4.47
C LYS A 51 0.06 55.98 4.78
N VAL A 52 1.22 56.35 5.32
CA VAL A 52 2.29 55.40 5.68
C VAL A 52 1.81 54.46 6.79
N GLN A 53 1.12 54.99 7.80
CA GLN A 53 0.56 54.21 8.89
C GLN A 53 -0.47 53.18 8.40
N ALA A 54 -1.34 53.58 7.48
CA ALA A 54 -2.31 52.69 6.85
C ALA A 54 -1.61 51.55 6.09
N SER A 55 -0.63 51.89 5.24
CA SER A 55 0.14 50.89 4.50
C SER A 55 0.92 49.94 5.42
N TYR A 56 1.50 50.46 6.50
CA TYR A 56 2.21 49.66 7.49
C TYR A 56 1.27 48.66 8.17
N ASN A 57 0.07 49.09 8.56
CA ASN A 57 -0.92 48.21 9.17
C ASN A 57 -1.35 47.08 8.23
N THR A 58 -1.60 47.40 6.96
CA THR A 58 -1.94 46.38 5.94
C THR A 58 -0.81 45.37 5.76
N LEU A 59 0.44 45.83 5.65
CA LEU A 59 1.60 44.94 5.53
C LEU A 59 1.76 44.04 6.75
N LYS A 60 1.55 44.58 7.95
CA LYS A 60 1.59 43.84 9.21
C LYS A 60 0.49 42.77 9.29
N GLU A 61 -0.71 43.07 8.80
CA GLU A 61 -1.80 42.10 8.71
C GLU A 61 -1.47 40.95 7.75
N VAL A 62 -0.92 41.27 6.58
CA VAL A 62 -0.48 40.29 5.59
C VAL A 62 0.65 39.41 6.16
N GLU A 63 1.64 40.01 6.82
CA GLU A 63 2.73 39.27 7.48
C GLU A 63 2.21 38.30 8.53
N ASN A 64 1.29 38.75 9.40
CA ASN A 64 0.66 37.90 10.40
C ASN A 64 -0.13 36.74 9.78
N MET A 65 -0.83 37.00 8.68
CA MET A 65 -1.57 35.97 7.95
C MET A 65 -0.62 34.94 7.34
N LEU A 66 0.44 35.39 6.65
CA LEU A 66 1.47 34.52 6.08
C LEU A 66 2.13 33.65 7.14
N HIS A 67 2.47 34.23 8.30
CA HIS A 67 3.08 33.49 9.40
C HIS A 67 2.14 32.40 9.93
N LYS A 68 0.86 32.71 10.14
CA LYS A 68 -0.16 31.72 10.53
C LYS A 68 -0.32 30.62 9.48
N THR A 69 -0.37 30.97 8.21
CA THR A 69 -0.48 30.01 7.10
C THR A 69 0.75 29.09 7.03
N LEU A 70 1.96 29.62 7.22
CA LEU A 70 3.19 28.82 7.24
C LEU A 70 3.17 27.80 8.39
N ILE A 71 2.80 28.23 9.59
CA ILE A 71 2.69 27.32 10.75
C ILE A 71 1.64 26.24 10.48
N GLN A 72 0.48 26.61 9.94
CA GLN A 72 -0.58 25.67 9.61
C GLN A 72 -0.14 24.67 8.54
N ALA A 73 0.56 25.12 7.50
CA ALA A 73 1.10 24.26 6.45
C ALA A 73 2.14 23.28 7.01
N GLU A 74 3.04 23.75 7.89
CA GLU A 74 4.01 22.89 8.56
C GLU A 74 3.32 21.83 9.42
N GLN A 75 2.34 22.22 10.24
CA GLN A 75 1.59 21.30 11.09
C GLN A 75 0.80 20.28 10.26
N SER A 76 0.12 20.73 9.20
CA SER A 76 -0.61 19.85 8.27
C SER A 76 0.32 18.85 7.58
N SER A 77 1.50 19.29 7.16
CA SER A 77 2.54 18.41 6.58
C SER A 77 2.99 17.35 7.58
N LYS A 78 3.32 17.74 8.82
CA LYS A 78 3.70 16.81 9.89
C LYS A 78 2.60 15.79 10.18
N THR A 79 1.36 16.23 10.32
CA THR A 79 0.22 15.34 10.56
C THR A 79 -0.02 14.39 9.38
N THR A 80 0.16 14.86 8.14
CA THR A 80 0.01 14.02 6.94
C THR A 80 1.06 12.92 6.90
N VAL A 81 2.32 13.24 7.17
CA VAL A 81 3.42 12.27 7.23
C VAL A 81 3.20 11.26 8.33
N GLU A 82 2.80 11.69 9.52
CA GLU A 82 2.53 10.81 10.66
C GLU A 82 1.37 9.85 10.37
N ASN A 83 0.27 10.37 9.83
CA ASN A 83 -0.87 9.54 9.42
C ASN A 83 -0.49 8.51 8.34
N ALA A 84 0.34 8.91 7.36
CA ALA A 84 0.81 8.01 6.31
C ALA A 84 1.69 6.89 6.90
N ARG A 85 2.58 7.20 7.85
CA ARG A 85 3.40 6.22 8.56
C ARG A 85 2.54 5.24 9.35
N GLN A 86 1.58 5.72 10.12
CA GLN A 86 0.67 4.85 10.89
C GLN A 86 -0.15 3.93 9.99
N LYS A 87 -0.67 4.45 8.87
CA LYS A 87 -1.39 3.64 7.88
C LYS A 87 -0.50 2.59 7.23
N ALA A 88 0.74 2.94 6.88
CA ALA A 88 1.70 1.99 6.32
C ALA A 88 2.00 0.87 7.31
N GLU A 89 2.26 1.21 8.58
CA GLU A 89 2.52 0.24 9.65
C GLU A 89 1.33 -0.69 9.90
N LEU A 90 0.11 -0.17 9.90
CA LEU A 90 -1.10 -0.98 9.98
C LEU A 90 -1.22 -1.93 8.78
N LYS A 91 -0.94 -1.42 7.57
CA LYS A 91 -1.02 -2.22 6.35
C LYS A 91 -0.01 -3.37 6.34
N ILE A 92 1.21 -3.12 6.82
CA ILE A 92 2.25 -4.14 6.99
C ILE A 92 1.77 -5.19 7.98
N ARG A 93 1.29 -4.78 9.17
CA ARG A 93 0.78 -5.72 10.19
C ARG A 93 -0.40 -6.56 9.69
N GLU A 94 -1.32 -5.97 8.95
CA GLU A 94 -2.43 -6.69 8.31
C GLU A 94 -1.93 -7.71 7.27
N ALA A 95 -0.98 -7.31 6.42
CA ALA A 95 -0.41 -8.18 5.40
C ALA A 95 0.33 -9.36 6.03
N GLU A 96 1.12 -9.12 7.08
CA GLU A 96 1.79 -10.17 7.83
C GLU A 96 0.82 -11.11 8.54
N ALA A 97 -0.25 -10.59 9.12
CA ALA A 97 -1.28 -11.42 9.75
C ALA A 97 -1.96 -12.35 8.74
N ARG A 98 -2.35 -11.82 7.58
CA ARG A 98 -2.92 -12.61 6.48
C ARG A 98 -1.94 -13.63 5.93
N ALA A 99 -0.67 -13.26 5.78
CA ALA A 99 0.36 -14.20 5.32
C ALA A 99 0.52 -15.37 6.29
N ARG A 100 0.52 -15.11 7.61
CA ARG A 100 0.55 -16.16 8.63
C ARG A 100 -0.68 -17.05 8.57
N GLU A 101 -1.86 -16.48 8.38
CA GLU A 101 -3.13 -17.23 8.23
C GLU A 101 -3.08 -18.16 7.01
N ILE A 102 -2.68 -17.65 5.85
CA ILE A 102 -2.53 -18.45 4.61
C ILE A 102 -1.53 -19.60 4.80
N ILE A 103 -0.39 -19.34 5.45
CA ILE A 103 0.61 -20.38 5.72
C ILE A 103 0.01 -21.45 6.64
N GLN A 104 -0.69 -21.04 7.69
CA GLN A 104 -1.33 -21.96 8.64
C GLN A 104 -2.38 -22.84 7.94
N GLU A 105 -3.26 -22.24 7.14
CA GLU A 105 -4.25 -22.96 6.34
C GLU A 105 -3.59 -23.96 5.37
N GLY A 106 -2.50 -23.55 4.71
CA GLY A 106 -1.72 -24.41 3.83
C GLY A 106 -1.10 -25.61 4.55
N VAL A 107 -0.54 -25.40 5.73
CA VAL A 107 0.03 -26.48 6.57
C VAL A 107 -1.07 -27.43 7.03
N GLU A 108 -2.22 -26.92 7.47
CA GLU A 108 -3.36 -27.74 7.90
C GLU A 108 -3.92 -28.57 6.75
N SER A 109 -4.07 -27.97 5.57
CA SER A 109 -4.50 -28.67 4.35
C SER A 109 -3.51 -29.77 3.98
N ARG A 110 -2.19 -29.49 3.99
CA ARG A 110 -1.15 -30.48 3.70
C ARG A 110 -1.24 -31.66 4.67
N ASN A 111 -1.32 -31.39 5.97
CA ASN A 111 -1.39 -32.43 7.00
C ASN A 111 -2.65 -33.29 6.85
N ARG A 112 -3.77 -32.69 6.44
CA ARG A 112 -5.02 -33.42 6.15
C ARG A 112 -4.84 -34.36 4.96
N THR A 113 -4.32 -33.86 3.84
CA THR A 113 -4.06 -34.68 2.65
C THR A 113 -3.06 -35.80 2.94
N GLU A 114 -1.99 -35.54 3.68
CA GLU A 114 -1.05 -36.59 4.10
C GLU A 114 -1.70 -37.67 4.95
N LYS A 115 -2.65 -37.29 5.82
CA LYS A 115 -3.41 -38.26 6.61
C LYS A 115 -4.32 -39.12 5.73
N GLU A 116 -5.04 -38.50 4.80
CA GLU A 116 -5.89 -39.21 3.83
C GLU A 116 -5.07 -40.18 2.96
N ILE A 117 -3.89 -39.77 2.49
CA ILE A 117 -2.95 -40.64 1.75
C ILE A 117 -2.58 -41.86 2.58
N ARG A 118 -2.15 -41.67 3.84
CA ARG A 118 -1.80 -42.79 4.73
C ARG A 118 -2.97 -43.75 4.98
N GLU A 119 -4.18 -43.21 5.13
CA GLU A 119 -5.39 -44.03 5.30
C GLU A 119 -5.70 -44.85 4.04
N LEU A 120 -5.56 -44.27 2.85
CA LEU A 120 -5.73 -44.96 1.57
C LEU A 120 -4.66 -46.03 1.35
N GLU A 121 -3.41 -45.77 1.70
CA GLU A 121 -2.31 -46.74 1.62
C GLU A 121 -2.57 -47.94 2.54
N SER A 122 -2.93 -47.69 3.80
CA SER A 122 -3.29 -48.75 4.74
C SER A 122 -4.45 -49.62 4.23
N ARG A 123 -5.49 -48.98 3.67
CA ARG A 123 -6.64 -49.70 3.09
C ARG A 123 -6.25 -50.51 1.85
N ARG A 124 -5.35 -49.99 1.02
CA ARG A 124 -4.81 -50.71 -0.13
C ARG A 124 -4.05 -51.96 0.32
N ASP A 125 -3.19 -51.84 1.32
CA ASP A 125 -2.43 -52.97 1.86
C ASP A 125 -3.34 -54.02 2.51
N GLU A 126 -4.38 -53.60 3.22
CA GLU A 126 -5.40 -54.49 3.77
C GLU A 126 -6.10 -55.30 2.66
N ILE A 127 -6.55 -54.64 1.60
CA ILE A 127 -7.21 -55.30 0.45
C ILE A 127 -6.25 -56.28 -0.23
N LEU A 128 -4.99 -55.90 -0.44
CA LEU A 128 -3.99 -56.78 -1.05
C LEU A 128 -3.75 -58.02 -0.18
N MET A 129 -3.65 -57.87 1.13
CA MET A 129 -3.49 -59.00 2.06
C MET A 129 -4.72 -59.91 2.04
N GLN A 130 -5.94 -59.35 2.11
CA GLN A 130 -7.18 -60.10 2.03
C GLN A 130 -7.27 -60.90 0.71
N MET A 131 -6.90 -60.28 -0.41
CA MET A 131 -6.93 -60.94 -1.72
C MET A 131 -5.86 -62.03 -1.85
N GLN A 132 -4.66 -61.82 -1.33
CA GLN A 132 -3.62 -62.86 -1.26
C GLN A 132 -4.07 -64.07 -0.45
N VAL A 133 -4.65 -63.85 0.73
CA VAL A 133 -5.19 -64.92 1.58
C VAL A 133 -6.32 -65.65 0.88
N PHE A 134 -7.23 -64.93 0.23
CA PHE A 134 -8.32 -65.51 -0.53
C PHE A 134 -7.81 -66.40 -1.67
N LEU A 135 -6.92 -65.88 -2.52
CA LEU A 135 -6.37 -66.63 -3.66
C LEU A 135 -5.58 -67.86 -3.22
N LYS A 136 -4.74 -67.74 -2.18
CA LYS A 136 -4.04 -68.88 -1.60
C LYS A 136 -5.01 -69.96 -1.11
N THR A 137 -6.06 -69.55 -0.41
CA THR A 137 -7.12 -70.46 0.05
C THR A 137 -7.83 -71.16 -1.11
N GLN A 138 -8.10 -70.45 -2.22
CA GLN A 138 -8.72 -71.08 -3.41
C GLN A 138 -7.76 -72.04 -4.11
N LEU A 139 -6.47 -71.73 -4.19
CA LEU A 139 -5.45 -72.62 -4.73
C LEU A 139 -5.31 -73.89 -3.89
N ASP A 140 -5.21 -73.76 -2.56
CA ASP A 140 -5.13 -74.91 -1.64
C ASP A 140 -6.35 -75.84 -1.80
N ARG A 141 -7.54 -75.27 -2.05
CA ARG A 141 -8.76 -76.04 -2.36
C ARG A 141 -8.70 -76.74 -3.71
N LEU A 142 -8.20 -76.07 -4.75
CA LEU A 142 -8.05 -76.66 -6.08
C LEU A 142 -7.05 -77.82 -6.04
N ASP A 143 -5.92 -77.65 -5.36
CA ASP A 143 -4.94 -78.71 -5.16
C ASP A 143 -5.56 -79.90 -4.43
N ALA A 144 -6.31 -79.66 -3.35
CA ALA A 144 -7.04 -80.72 -2.65
C ALA A 144 -8.08 -81.44 -3.55
N PHE A 145 -8.67 -80.74 -4.52
CA PHE A 145 -9.58 -81.33 -5.51
C PHE A 145 -8.81 -82.17 -6.54
N ASN A 146 -7.67 -81.69 -7.03
CA ASN A 146 -6.81 -82.38 -7.98
C ASN A 146 -6.22 -83.68 -7.38
N TYR A 147 -5.98 -83.71 -6.07
CA TYR A 147 -5.62 -84.93 -5.34
C TYR A 147 -6.78 -85.93 -5.17
N LYS A 148 -8.04 -85.50 -5.29
CA LYS A 148 -9.22 -86.37 -5.22
C LYS A 148 -9.59 -87.01 -6.57
N GLU A 149 -9.06 -86.52 -7.69
CA GLU A 149 -9.28 -87.07 -9.03
C GLU A 149 -8.04 -87.70 -9.69
N LEU A 150 -7.10 -88.25 -8.91
CA LEU A 150 -6.24 -89.32 -9.44
C LEU A 150 -6.77 -90.70 -9.00
N PRO A 151 -7.72 -91.30 -9.73
CA PRO A 151 -7.89 -92.74 -9.68
C PRO A 151 -6.60 -93.38 -10.20
N ALA A 152 -6.10 -94.36 -9.44
CA ALA A 152 -4.88 -95.10 -9.70
C ALA A 152 -4.99 -96.02 -10.94
N HIS A 153 -5.33 -95.51 -12.13
CA HIS A 153 -5.29 -96.26 -13.38
C HIS A 153 -4.97 -95.36 -14.59
N ALA A 154 -3.67 -95.15 -14.85
CA ALA A 154 -3.15 -94.89 -16.19
C ALA A 154 -1.67 -95.29 -16.25
N ASN A 155 -1.40 -96.60 -16.21
CA ASN A 155 -0.15 -97.11 -16.77
C ASN A 155 -0.13 -96.76 -18.26
N GLY A 156 0.76 -95.85 -18.64
CA GLY A 156 1.14 -95.62 -20.03
C GLY A 156 0.40 -94.50 -20.76
N VAL A 157 0.68 -93.24 -20.42
CA VAL A 157 0.71 -92.16 -21.42
C VAL A 157 1.94 -91.29 -21.15
N ASP A 158 2.77 -91.15 -22.18
CA ASP A 158 4.08 -90.50 -22.17
C ASP A 158 3.97 -89.00 -21.80
N LYS A 159 4.70 -88.58 -20.75
CA LYS A 159 4.75 -87.19 -20.24
C LYS A 159 5.30 -86.18 -21.24
N ARG A 160 5.79 -86.62 -22.41
CA ARG A 160 6.28 -85.75 -23.49
C ARG A 160 5.17 -85.12 -24.36
N LEU A 161 3.92 -85.58 -24.25
CA LEU A 161 2.81 -85.09 -25.09
C LEU A 161 1.99 -83.95 -24.48
N LEU A 162 2.26 -83.56 -23.23
CA LEU A 162 1.53 -82.46 -22.55
C LEU A 162 2.22 -81.09 -22.69
N THR A 163 3.48 -81.04 -23.14
CA THR A 163 4.23 -79.77 -23.28
C THR A 163 4.04 -79.09 -24.64
N ASP A 164 3.63 -79.83 -25.67
CA ASP A 164 3.50 -79.28 -27.02
C ASP A 164 2.16 -78.56 -27.28
N SER A 165 1.13 -78.83 -26.45
CA SER A 165 -0.18 -78.17 -26.57
C SER A 165 -0.32 -76.87 -25.77
N LEU A 166 0.68 -76.47 -24.96
CA LEU A 166 0.65 -75.24 -24.17
C LEU A 166 1.60 -74.14 -24.66
N PHE A 167 2.54 -74.45 -25.57
CA PHE A 167 3.46 -73.46 -26.16
C PHE A 167 3.45 -73.37 -27.69
N GLY A 168 2.56 -74.11 -28.37
CA GLY A 168 2.36 -74.05 -29.83
C GLY A 168 1.47 -72.90 -30.30
N ALA A 169 1.82 -71.65 -29.99
CA ALA A 169 1.26 -70.47 -30.66
C ALA A 169 2.24 -69.29 -30.62
N LYS A 170 3.32 -69.38 -31.39
CA LYS A 170 4.02 -68.21 -31.90
C LYS A 170 4.31 -68.39 -33.38
N GLU A 171 3.37 -67.93 -34.21
CA GLU A 171 3.70 -67.40 -35.52
C GLU A 171 2.88 -66.14 -35.80
N ASN A 172 3.59 -65.15 -36.34
CA ASN A 172 3.14 -64.06 -37.18
C ASN A 172 2.49 -62.82 -36.54
N GLY A 173 3.39 -61.89 -36.19
CA GLY A 173 3.57 -60.64 -36.94
C GLY A 173 2.32 -59.88 -37.39
N HIS A 174 1.98 -58.82 -36.64
CA HIS A 174 1.42 -57.62 -37.21
C HIS A 174 2.01 -56.37 -36.57
N LYS A 175 2.83 -55.68 -37.36
CA LYS A 175 3.09 -54.25 -37.21
C LYS A 175 1.79 -53.52 -37.60
N ASN A 176 1.28 -52.67 -36.72
CA ASN A 176 0.49 -51.46 -36.96
C ASN A 176 0.53 -50.73 -35.60
N GLY A 177 1.01 -49.51 -35.46
CA GLY A 177 0.70 -48.34 -36.28
C GLY A 177 -0.35 -47.52 -35.53
N HIS A 178 0.09 -46.39 -34.95
CA HIS A 178 -0.66 -45.31 -34.29
C HIS A 178 -1.02 -45.44 -32.81
N GLU A 179 -0.32 -44.63 -31.98
CA GLU A 179 -0.87 -43.57 -31.10
C GLU A 179 0.31 -42.94 -30.34
N ASN A 180 1.05 -42.01 -30.96
CA ASN A 180 0.99 -40.57 -30.70
C ASN A 180 0.30 -40.13 -29.40
N GLY A 181 1.03 -39.38 -28.56
CA GLY A 181 0.41 -38.31 -27.78
C GLY A 181 0.62 -38.23 -26.26
N HIS A 182 1.69 -38.76 -25.64
CA HIS A 182 1.97 -38.45 -24.22
C HIS A 182 3.47 -38.48 -23.85
N LYS A 183 4.29 -37.77 -24.62
CA LYS A 183 5.71 -37.56 -24.26
C LYS A 183 6.20 -36.11 -24.29
N SER A 184 5.28 -35.15 -24.33
CA SER A 184 5.59 -33.72 -24.49
C SER A 184 5.35 -32.87 -23.24
N LEU A 185 5.39 -33.45 -22.03
CA LEU A 185 5.24 -32.64 -20.80
C LEU A 185 6.36 -32.85 -19.76
N MET A 186 7.25 -33.84 -19.96
CA MET A 186 8.39 -34.08 -19.06
C MET A 186 9.71 -33.48 -19.58
N GLU A 187 9.80 -33.11 -20.86
CA GLU A 187 11.00 -32.43 -21.38
C GLU A 187 10.98 -30.92 -21.13
N ASP A 188 9.79 -30.28 -21.09
CA ASP A 188 9.68 -28.82 -20.88
C ASP A 188 9.94 -28.35 -19.44
N ILE A 189 10.02 -29.26 -18.45
CA ILE A 189 10.25 -28.88 -17.03
C ILE A 189 11.72 -28.96 -16.62
N LEU A 190 12.59 -29.55 -17.45
CA LEU A 190 14.02 -29.72 -17.12
C LEU A 190 14.95 -28.68 -17.76
N GLU A 191 14.43 -27.71 -18.52
CA GLU A 191 15.22 -26.62 -19.12
C GLU A 191 15.16 -25.28 -18.35
N GLU A 192 14.45 -25.20 -17.23
CA GLU A 192 14.33 -23.97 -16.40
C GLU A 192 14.86 -24.11 -14.94
N LEU A 193 15.75 -25.08 -14.69
CA LEU A 193 16.58 -25.16 -13.47
C LEU A 193 18.06 -25.03 -13.81
#